data_AF-A0A2S7TKE5-F1
#
_entry.id   AF-A0A2S7TKE5-F1
#
_cell.length_a   1.000
_cell.length_b   1.000
_cell.length_c   1.000
_cell.angle_alpha   90.00
_cell.angle_beta   90.00
_cell.angle_gamma   90.00
#
_symmetry.space_group_name_H-M   'P 1'
#
loop_
_entity.id
_entity.type
_entity.pdbx_description
1 polymer ?
#
loop_
_entity_poly.entity_id
_entity_poly.type
_entity_poly.pdbx_seq_one_letter_code
_entity_poly.pdbx_strand_id
1 'polypeptide(L)'
;SDANGVYDHLEAGPDADGDGIADACDTPEPDTDGDGIIDILDADDDNDGILDTDEGTGDTDGDGIPDSLDTDSDNDGCSDANEAGFTDSENNGEVDGTGYNADGTVAGSNGYTAALDSNDNGVLDYLEAGPDADNDGIADACDSLVVDTD
;
A
#
# COMPACT_ATOMS: atom_id res chain seq x y z
N SER A 1 -10.41 -18.21 -27.88
CA SER A 1 -10.28 -19.30 -28.89
C SER A 1 -10.74 -18.89 -30.28
N ASP A 2 -9.80 -18.51 -31.14
CA ASP A 2 -10.02 -18.56 -32.59
C ASP A 2 -9.75 -19.99 -33.11
N ALA A 3 -10.25 -20.35 -34.26
CA ALA A 3 -10.30 -21.74 -34.72
C ALA A 3 -8.96 -22.29 -35.27
N ASN A 4 -7.81 -21.85 -34.78
CA ASN A 4 -6.49 -22.25 -35.29
C ASN A 4 -5.87 -23.48 -34.60
N GLY A 5 -6.42 -23.93 -33.47
CA GLY A 5 -6.03 -25.20 -32.82
C GLY A 5 -4.80 -25.12 -31.92
N VAL A 6 -4.32 -23.91 -31.61
CA VAL A 6 -3.37 -23.65 -30.51
C VAL A 6 -4.19 -23.32 -29.25
N TYR A 7 -3.76 -23.77 -28.08
CA TYR A 7 -4.38 -23.31 -26.83
C TYR A 7 -4.03 -21.82 -26.63
N ASP A 8 -5.02 -21.00 -26.22
CA ASP A 8 -4.91 -19.52 -26.07
C ASP A 8 -3.63 -19.06 -25.34
N HIS A 9 -3.18 -19.80 -24.32
CA HIS A 9 -1.97 -19.49 -23.54
C HIS A 9 -0.64 -19.71 -24.29
N LEU A 10 -0.67 -20.03 -25.59
CA LEU A 10 0.52 -20.32 -26.40
C LEU A 10 0.56 -19.50 -27.69
N GLU A 11 -0.28 -18.46 -27.80
CA GLU A 11 -0.25 -17.52 -28.91
C GLU A 11 0.63 -16.32 -28.53
N ALA A 12 1.78 -16.19 -29.19
CA ALA A 12 2.72 -15.10 -28.93
C ALA A 12 2.10 -13.75 -29.32
N GLY A 13 1.52 -13.05 -28.35
CA GLY A 13 1.10 -11.65 -28.43
C GLY A 13 2.05 -10.73 -27.66
N PRO A 14 1.78 -9.40 -27.64
CA PRO A 14 2.31 -8.53 -26.59
C PRO A 14 1.95 -9.12 -25.22
N ASP A 15 2.88 -8.97 -24.29
CA ASP A 15 2.89 -9.51 -22.93
C ASP A 15 3.49 -8.37 -22.11
N ALA A 16 2.61 -7.50 -21.63
CA ALA A 16 2.97 -6.21 -21.07
C ALA A 16 3.65 -6.33 -19.70
N ASP A 17 3.24 -7.30 -18.90
CA ASP A 17 3.70 -7.58 -17.54
C ASP A 17 4.72 -8.74 -17.47
N GLY A 18 4.84 -9.56 -18.51
CA GLY A 18 5.87 -10.60 -18.61
C GLY A 18 5.52 -11.89 -17.88
N ASP A 19 4.25 -12.10 -17.53
CA ASP A 19 3.76 -13.30 -16.84
C ASP A 19 3.72 -14.55 -17.75
N GLY A 20 3.86 -14.34 -19.06
CA GLY A 20 3.85 -15.37 -20.10
C GLY A 20 2.47 -15.68 -20.67
N ILE A 21 1.45 -14.89 -20.34
CA ILE A 21 0.14 -14.80 -20.97
C ILE A 21 0.14 -13.58 -21.89
N ALA A 22 -0.44 -13.72 -23.08
CA ALA A 22 -0.54 -12.58 -23.98
C ALA A 22 -1.67 -11.63 -23.54
N ASP A 23 -1.50 -10.30 -23.67
CA ASP A 23 -2.47 -9.25 -23.33
C ASP A 23 -3.92 -9.53 -23.82
N ALA A 24 -4.06 -10.25 -24.93
CA ALA A 24 -5.37 -10.57 -25.52
C ALA A 24 -6.15 -11.68 -24.77
N CYS A 25 -5.44 -12.47 -23.98
CA CYS A 25 -5.92 -13.59 -23.17
C CYS A 25 -5.67 -13.35 -21.68
N ASP A 26 -4.97 -12.28 -21.37
CA ASP A 26 -4.60 -11.87 -20.04
C ASP A 26 -5.70 -10.99 -19.43
N THR A 27 -6.04 -11.28 -18.18
CA THR A 27 -6.94 -10.45 -17.39
C THR A 27 -6.04 -9.61 -16.51
N PRO A 28 -6.12 -8.26 -16.57
CA PRO A 28 -5.24 -7.42 -15.77
C PRO A 28 -5.29 -7.90 -14.32
N GLU A 29 -4.16 -8.40 -13.87
CA GLU A 29 -3.94 -8.76 -12.48
C GLU A 29 -3.89 -7.48 -11.67
N PRO A 30 -4.36 -7.49 -10.42
CA PRO A 30 -4.23 -6.35 -9.51
C PRO A 30 -2.76 -5.94 -9.36
N ASP A 31 -2.57 -4.63 -9.32
CA ASP A 31 -1.31 -3.88 -9.14
C ASP A 31 -1.78 -2.60 -8.45
N THR A 32 -1.94 -2.68 -7.14
CA THR A 32 -2.72 -1.72 -6.33
C THR A 32 -2.02 -0.37 -6.26
N ASP A 33 -0.70 -0.35 -6.15
CA ASP A 33 0.12 0.86 -6.17
C ASP A 33 0.56 1.31 -7.59
N GLY A 34 0.48 0.44 -8.60
CA GLY A 34 0.85 0.76 -9.97
C GLY A 34 2.36 0.83 -10.22
N ASP A 35 3.17 0.14 -9.41
CA ASP A 35 4.63 0.12 -9.53
C ASP A 35 5.14 -0.79 -10.68
N GLY A 36 4.26 -1.67 -11.17
CA GLY A 36 4.49 -2.63 -12.24
C GLY A 36 4.83 -4.05 -11.77
N ILE A 37 4.71 -4.33 -10.47
CA ILE A 37 4.70 -5.64 -9.82
C ILE A 37 3.25 -5.90 -9.39
N ILE A 38 2.72 -7.07 -9.76
CA ILE A 38 1.35 -7.45 -9.42
C ILE A 38 1.25 -7.82 -7.94
N ASP A 39 0.11 -7.56 -7.29
CA ASP A 39 -0.09 -7.78 -5.84
C ASP A 39 0.36 -9.19 -5.38
N ILE A 40 0.09 -10.23 -6.18
CA ILE A 40 0.49 -11.61 -5.78
C ILE A 40 2.02 -11.85 -5.77
N LEU A 41 2.80 -10.97 -6.36
CA LEU A 41 4.26 -10.98 -6.43
C LEU A 41 4.90 -9.80 -5.69
N ASP A 42 4.10 -8.83 -5.26
CA ASP A 42 4.53 -7.76 -4.38
C ASP A 42 4.67 -8.26 -2.94
N ALA A 43 5.41 -7.52 -2.12
CA ALA A 43 5.51 -7.73 -0.69
C ALA A 43 4.92 -6.57 0.14
N ASP A 44 4.50 -5.51 -0.55
CA ASP A 44 3.92 -4.27 -0.04
C ASP A 44 2.98 -3.72 -1.14
N ASP A 45 1.76 -4.27 -1.21
CA ASP A 45 0.85 -4.10 -2.35
C ASP A 45 0.37 -2.64 -2.56
N ASP A 46 0.44 -1.77 -1.54
CA ASP A 46 0.03 -0.36 -1.61
C ASP A 46 1.19 0.64 -1.40
N ASN A 47 2.40 0.13 -1.18
CA ASN A 47 3.65 0.88 -1.06
C ASN A 47 3.66 1.93 0.06
N ASP A 48 2.88 1.73 1.13
CA ASP A 48 2.84 2.57 2.32
C ASP A 48 4.07 2.34 3.25
N GLY A 49 4.92 1.36 2.92
CA GLY A 49 6.15 1.03 3.63
C GLY A 49 5.97 0.10 4.82
N ILE A 50 4.77 -0.40 5.08
CA ILE A 50 4.49 -1.58 5.88
C ILE A 50 4.58 -2.79 4.92
N LEU A 51 4.55 -4.02 5.41
CA LEU A 51 4.55 -5.20 4.54
C LEU A 51 3.21 -5.90 4.72
N ASP A 52 2.67 -6.51 3.66
CA ASP A 52 1.40 -7.26 3.76
C ASP A 52 1.47 -8.36 4.82
N THR A 53 2.69 -8.86 5.11
CA THR A 53 2.89 -9.86 6.17
C THR A 53 2.69 -9.33 7.59
N ASP A 54 2.83 -8.02 7.79
CA ASP A 54 2.63 -7.32 9.05
C ASP A 54 1.18 -6.78 9.16
N GLU A 55 0.58 -6.31 8.07
CA GLU A 55 -0.83 -5.85 8.03
C GLU A 55 -1.83 -7.03 7.99
N GLY A 56 -1.48 -8.05 7.22
CA GLY A 56 -2.20 -9.30 7.13
C GLY A 56 -3.41 -9.24 6.22
N THR A 57 -4.59 -9.53 6.77
CA THR A 57 -5.85 -9.56 6.00
C THR A 57 -6.96 -8.84 6.75
N GLY A 58 -6.55 -7.79 7.49
CA GLY A 58 -7.45 -6.88 8.18
C GLY A 58 -8.31 -6.09 7.19
N ASP A 59 -9.21 -5.29 7.75
CA ASP A 59 -10.12 -4.35 7.07
C ASP A 59 -10.63 -3.48 8.23
N THR A 60 -9.76 -2.57 8.65
CA THR A 60 -9.83 -1.90 9.95
C THR A 60 -10.97 -0.91 10.01
N ASP A 61 -11.23 -0.19 8.92
CA ASP A 61 -12.37 0.72 8.77
C ASP A 61 -13.68 0.02 8.32
N GLY A 62 -13.58 -1.18 7.73
CA GLY A 62 -14.72 -1.97 7.28
C GLY A 62 -15.32 -1.54 5.93
N ASP A 63 -14.55 -0.87 5.07
CA ASP A 63 -15.00 -0.43 3.75
C ASP A 63 -14.96 -1.55 2.69
N GLY A 64 -14.24 -2.64 3.00
CA GLY A 64 -14.10 -3.84 2.17
C GLY A 64 -12.84 -3.90 1.32
N ILE A 65 -11.91 -2.95 1.48
CA ILE A 65 -10.52 -3.02 1.04
C ILE A 65 -9.70 -3.58 2.22
N PRO A 66 -8.91 -4.64 2.03
CA PRO A 66 -8.02 -5.11 3.08
C PRO A 66 -6.96 -4.07 3.42
N ASP A 67 -6.53 -4.00 4.67
CA ASP A 67 -5.49 -3.05 5.16
C ASP A 67 -4.25 -3.06 4.24
N SER A 68 -3.78 -4.25 3.81
CA SER A 68 -2.63 -4.37 2.90
C SER A 68 -2.82 -3.80 1.48
N LEU A 69 -4.01 -3.29 1.14
CA LEU A 69 -4.34 -2.69 -0.15
C LEU A 69 -4.88 -1.26 0.05
N ASP A 70 -4.76 -0.71 1.26
CA ASP A 70 -5.40 0.53 1.69
C ASP A 70 -4.41 1.44 2.44
N THR A 71 -3.98 2.50 1.78
CA THR A 71 -3.02 3.48 2.31
C THR A 71 -3.50 4.33 3.52
N ASP A 72 -4.74 4.12 3.99
CA ASP A 72 -5.39 4.78 5.14
C ASP A 72 -6.35 3.77 5.80
N SER A 73 -5.78 2.72 6.40
CA SER A 73 -6.47 1.49 6.88
C SER A 73 -7.61 1.75 7.86
N ASP A 74 -7.56 2.86 8.62
CA ASP A 74 -8.60 3.24 9.57
C ASP A 74 -9.47 4.45 9.13
N ASN A 75 -9.14 5.03 7.97
CA ASN A 75 -9.88 6.06 7.26
C ASN A 75 -10.12 7.31 8.10
N ASP A 76 -9.09 7.72 8.83
CA ASP A 76 -9.09 8.92 9.65
C ASP A 76 -8.54 10.16 8.93
N GLY A 77 -7.96 9.96 7.74
CA GLY A 77 -7.41 11.01 6.89
C GLY A 77 -5.91 11.26 7.05
N CYS A 78 -5.21 10.43 7.83
CA CYS A 78 -3.76 10.29 7.84
C CYS A 78 -3.37 8.99 7.13
N SER A 79 -2.28 9.00 6.36
CA SER A 79 -1.86 7.77 5.69
C SER A 79 -1.10 6.85 6.63
N ASP A 80 -1.25 5.54 6.42
CA ASP A 80 -0.60 4.49 7.18
C ASP A 80 0.93 4.69 7.22
N ALA A 81 1.52 5.09 6.09
CA ALA A 81 2.92 5.49 5.98
C ALA A 81 3.33 6.57 7.00
N ASN A 82 2.51 7.63 7.16
CA ASN A 82 2.81 8.72 8.08
C ASN A 82 2.62 8.30 9.53
N GLU A 83 1.58 7.53 9.84
CA GLU A 83 1.28 7.03 11.18
C GLU A 83 2.30 6.00 11.65
N ALA A 84 2.77 5.14 10.76
CA ALA A 84 3.89 4.22 10.98
C ALA A 84 5.23 4.94 11.18
N GLY A 85 5.28 6.27 11.01
CA GLY A 85 6.47 7.10 11.20
C GLY A 85 7.41 7.12 9.99
N PHE A 86 6.92 6.75 8.82
CA PHE A 86 7.65 6.81 7.57
C PHE A 86 7.49 8.19 6.92
N THR A 87 8.18 8.40 5.80
CA THR A 87 8.16 9.70 5.11
C THR A 87 7.35 9.57 3.83
N ASP A 88 6.21 10.25 3.77
CA ASP A 88 5.41 10.51 2.58
C ASP A 88 5.39 12.04 2.38
N SER A 89 6.31 12.57 1.56
CA SER A 89 6.45 14.01 1.34
C SER A 89 5.42 14.58 0.36
N GLU A 90 4.79 13.71 -0.44
CA GLU A 90 3.82 14.06 -1.47
C GLU A 90 2.37 13.96 -0.98
N ASN A 91 2.17 13.34 0.18
CA ASN A 91 0.88 12.98 0.76
C ASN A 91 0.05 12.17 -0.24
N ASN A 92 0.65 11.15 -0.86
CA ASN A 92 -0.05 10.22 -1.77
C ASN A 92 -0.37 8.87 -1.12
N GLY A 93 0.01 8.65 0.14
CA GLY A 93 -0.19 7.38 0.83
C GLY A 93 1.03 6.45 0.76
N GLU A 94 1.96 6.69 -0.18
CA GLU A 94 3.14 5.85 -0.39
C GLU A 94 4.38 6.45 0.29
N VAL A 95 5.37 5.61 0.63
CA VAL A 95 6.64 6.10 1.16
C VAL A 95 7.58 6.66 0.08
N ASP A 96 8.28 7.75 0.44
CA ASP A 96 9.29 8.39 -0.40
C ASP A 96 10.40 7.40 -0.81
N GLY A 97 10.65 7.30 -2.12
CA GLY A 97 11.58 6.33 -2.69
C GLY A 97 12.56 6.84 -3.73
N THR A 98 13.39 5.93 -4.21
CA THR A 98 14.26 6.12 -5.39
C THR A 98 13.91 5.21 -6.56
N GLY A 99 12.79 4.49 -6.46
CA GLY A 99 12.29 3.44 -7.35
C GLY A 99 11.84 2.24 -6.53
N TYR A 100 11.63 1.10 -7.19
CA TYR A 100 11.11 -0.14 -6.59
C TYR A 100 12.15 -1.26 -6.63
N ASN A 101 12.11 -2.15 -5.63
CA ASN A 101 12.94 -3.35 -5.60
C ASN A 101 12.34 -4.44 -6.50
N ALA A 102 12.96 -5.63 -6.52
CA ALA A 102 12.47 -6.74 -7.34
C ALA A 102 11.32 -7.52 -6.70
N ASP A 103 11.02 -7.21 -5.44
CA ASP A 103 9.95 -7.74 -4.61
C ASP A 103 8.90 -6.66 -4.30
N GLY A 104 8.78 -5.65 -5.16
CA GLY A 104 7.78 -4.58 -5.06
C GLY A 104 8.13 -3.44 -4.12
N THR A 105 8.67 -3.75 -2.94
CA THR A 105 9.03 -2.73 -1.93
C THR A 105 9.79 -1.50 -2.46
N VAL A 106 9.43 -0.31 -1.97
CA VAL A 106 10.07 0.96 -2.29
C VAL A 106 11.57 0.98 -1.92
N ALA A 107 12.41 1.16 -2.92
CA ALA A 107 13.86 1.23 -2.75
C ALA A 107 14.30 2.61 -2.21
N GLY A 108 14.97 2.59 -1.05
CA GLY A 108 15.58 3.81 -0.49
C GLY A 108 14.65 4.67 0.36
N SER A 109 13.47 4.13 0.71
CA SER A 109 12.59 4.70 1.72
C SER A 109 13.13 4.48 3.14
N ASN A 110 12.47 5.10 4.12
CA ASN A 110 12.64 4.80 5.54
C ASN A 110 11.58 3.81 6.08
N GLY A 111 10.72 3.28 5.20
CA GLY A 111 9.79 2.19 5.50
C GLY A 111 10.48 0.86 5.78
N TYR A 112 9.68 -0.19 5.91
CA TYR A 112 10.10 -1.57 6.18
C TYR A 112 10.87 -1.72 7.49
N THR A 113 10.57 -0.83 8.43
CA THR A 113 11.06 -0.89 9.80
C THR A 113 9.86 -1.05 10.75
N ALA A 114 10.11 -1.18 12.05
CA ALA A 114 9.00 -1.34 12.98
C ALA A 114 8.10 -0.10 12.97
N ALA A 115 6.84 -0.28 12.59
CA ALA A 115 5.79 0.74 12.68
C ALA A 115 5.63 1.23 14.13
N LEU A 116 5.13 2.44 14.27
CA LEU A 116 4.90 3.06 15.57
C LEU A 116 3.71 2.44 16.31
N ASP A 117 3.83 2.41 17.64
CA ASP A 117 2.76 2.19 18.61
C ASP A 117 3.01 3.27 19.67
N SER A 118 2.52 4.48 19.42
CA SER A 118 2.86 5.67 20.20
C SER A 118 2.31 5.60 21.62
N ASN A 119 1.24 4.84 21.83
CA ASN A 119 0.57 4.70 23.11
C ASN A 119 0.89 3.37 23.86
N ASP A 120 1.75 2.52 23.29
CA ASP A 120 2.19 1.20 23.78
C ASP A 120 1.01 0.27 24.13
N ASN A 121 -0.11 0.36 23.39
CA ASN A 121 -1.32 -0.42 23.68
C ASN A 121 -1.37 -1.77 22.94
N GLY A 122 -0.49 -1.96 21.95
CA GLY A 122 -0.36 -3.17 21.15
C GLY A 122 -1.22 -3.21 19.88
N VAL A 123 -1.93 -2.14 19.56
CA VAL A 123 -2.43 -1.83 18.23
C VAL A 123 -1.46 -0.78 17.65
N LEU A 124 -1.06 -0.97 16.40
CA LEU A 124 -0.11 -0.08 15.73
C LEU A 124 -0.84 1.19 15.29
N ASP A 125 -0.11 2.30 15.21
CA ASP A 125 -0.72 3.62 15.01
C ASP A 125 -1.53 3.68 13.70
N TYR A 126 -1.05 3.08 12.60
CA TYR A 126 -1.76 2.98 11.30
C TYR A 126 -3.07 2.15 11.32
N LEU A 127 -3.43 1.55 12.45
CA LEU A 127 -4.68 0.80 12.63
C LEU A 127 -5.59 1.44 13.70
N GLU A 128 -5.21 2.61 14.20
CA GLU A 128 -5.90 3.32 15.27
C GLU A 128 -6.21 4.76 14.90
N ALA A 129 -7.50 5.03 14.62
CA ALA A 129 -7.93 6.39 14.34
C ALA A 129 -7.37 7.37 15.38
N GLY A 130 -6.46 8.20 14.89
CA GLY A 130 -5.58 9.04 15.65
C GLY A 130 -6.33 10.14 16.39
N PRO A 131 -5.71 10.74 17.42
CA PRO A 131 -6.25 11.93 18.02
C PRO A 131 -6.29 13.06 16.98
N ASP A 132 -7.45 13.71 16.85
CA ASP A 132 -7.64 14.96 16.10
C ASP A 132 -7.94 16.06 17.14
N ALA A 133 -6.90 16.74 17.63
CA ALA A 133 -7.01 17.63 18.78
C ALA A 133 -7.76 18.93 18.48
N ASP A 134 -7.71 19.43 17.24
CA ASP A 134 -8.40 20.65 16.83
C ASP A 134 -9.71 20.42 16.06
N ASN A 135 -10.01 19.15 15.82
CA ASN A 135 -11.25 18.61 15.29
C ASN A 135 -11.50 18.99 13.81
N ASP A 136 -10.43 19.15 13.03
CA ASP A 136 -10.47 19.55 11.62
C ASP A 136 -10.58 18.37 10.63
N GLY A 137 -10.47 17.14 11.15
CA GLY A 137 -10.57 15.89 10.39
C GLY A 137 -9.23 15.41 9.82
N ILE A 138 -8.10 15.85 10.37
CA ILE A 138 -6.76 15.33 10.11
C ILE A 138 -6.20 14.85 11.45
N ALA A 139 -5.69 13.62 11.52
CA ALA A 139 -5.03 13.13 12.73
C ALA A 139 -3.79 13.99 13.07
N ASP A 140 -3.53 14.18 14.37
CA ASP A 140 -2.40 14.97 14.88
C ASP A 140 -1.04 14.48 14.33
N ALA A 141 -0.92 13.19 13.97
CA ALA A 141 0.26 12.62 13.34
C ALA A 141 0.55 13.20 11.95
N CYS A 142 -0.51 13.57 11.22
CA CYS A 142 -0.46 14.21 9.90
C CYS A 142 -0.69 15.73 9.95
N ASP A 143 -1.09 16.30 11.09
CA ASP A 143 -1.40 17.72 11.19
C ASP A 143 -0.20 18.60 11.60
N SER A 144 0.32 19.33 10.60
CA SER A 144 1.36 20.34 10.80
C SER A 144 0.87 21.65 11.45
N LEU A 145 -0.44 21.86 11.59
CA LEU A 145 -1.07 23.08 12.10
C LEU A 145 -1.34 23.03 13.61
N VAL A 146 -1.35 21.84 14.22
CA VAL A 146 -1.38 21.63 15.66
C VAL A 146 -0.02 21.12 16.15
N VAL A 147 0.77 22.04 16.70
CA VAL A 147 1.88 21.65 17.59
C VAL A 147 1.27 21.14 18.88
N ASP A 148 1.44 19.84 19.14
CA ASP A 148 1.35 19.26 20.47
C ASP A 148 2.05 20.20 21.47
N THR A 149 1.25 20.75 22.39
CA THR A 149 1.76 21.51 23.53
C THR A 149 1.65 20.69 24.80
N ASP A 150 2.29 19.52 24.83
CA ASP A 150 2.67 18.85 26.07
C ASP A 150 3.87 19.53 26.79
#